data_AF-A0A526S482-F1
#
_entry.id   AF-A0A526S482-F1
#
_cell.length_a   1.000
_cell.length_b   1.000
_cell.length_c   1.000
_cell.angle_alpha   90.00
_cell.angle_beta   90.00
_cell.angle_gamma   90.00
#
_symmetry.space_group_name_H-M   'P 1'
#
loop_
_entity.id
_entity.type
_entity.pdbx_description
1 polymer ?
#
loop_
_entity_poly.entity_id
_entity_poly.type
_entity_poly.pdbx_seq_one_letter_code
_entity_poly.pdbx_strand_id
1 'polypeptide(L)'
;MNGAVLAEAVVKVEGNRKSLQHFDGGTVKEIRVKDGDIVQKGQVLLLLDDTRLRSEFNLYAQQYALLRATDARIRAELDGSQEVAFPKDIAGEHQAYLQDAMANQVADLESQRASMAGARQILEKRIAELDEQIEGKQARVDSYRAQLQ
;
A
#
# COMPACT_ATOMS: atom_id res chain seq x y z
N MET A 1 -56.37 -68.69 0.84
CA MET A 1 -55.44 -68.59 1.98
C MET A 1 -54.42 -67.52 1.61
N ASN A 2 -54.58 -66.32 2.19
CA ASN A 2 -53.77 -65.14 1.91
C ASN A 2 -52.52 -65.18 2.80
N GLY A 3 -51.34 -65.30 2.22
CA GLY A 3 -50.07 -65.16 2.93
C GLY A 3 -49.43 -63.83 2.56
N ALA A 4 -49.64 -62.79 3.37
CA ALA A 4 -48.84 -61.57 3.28
C ALA A 4 -47.53 -61.83 4.03
N VAL A 5 -46.41 -61.83 3.32
CA VAL A 5 -45.08 -61.86 3.94
C VAL A 5 -44.76 -60.43 4.37
N LEU A 6 -44.79 -60.15 5.67
CA LEU A 6 -44.21 -58.92 6.21
C LEU A 6 -42.69 -59.05 6.15
N ALA A 7 -42.05 -58.28 5.28
CA ALA A 7 -40.62 -58.03 5.36
C ALA A 7 -40.40 -56.73 6.13
N GLU A 8 -39.68 -56.79 7.26
CA GLU A 8 -39.15 -55.59 7.91
C GLU A 8 -38.08 -54.97 7.01
N ALA A 9 -38.48 -53.95 6.25
CA ALA A 9 -37.54 -53.15 5.47
C ALA A 9 -37.01 -52.01 6.35
N VAL A 10 -35.76 -52.12 6.79
CA VAL A 10 -35.04 -51.00 7.43
C VAL A 10 -34.47 -50.12 6.32
N VAL A 11 -34.97 -48.90 6.21
CA VAL A 11 -34.41 -47.87 5.31
C VAL A 11 -33.06 -47.43 5.88
N LYS A 12 -31.97 -48.01 5.38
CA LYS A 12 -30.62 -47.59 5.73
C LYS A 12 -30.20 -46.46 4.78
N VAL A 13 -30.13 -45.25 5.30
CA VAL A 13 -29.69 -44.08 4.53
C VAL A 13 -28.22 -44.26 4.16
N GLU A 14 -27.92 -44.49 2.89
CA GLU A 14 -26.55 -44.50 2.36
C GLU A 14 -26.06 -43.05 2.20
N GLY A 15 -25.88 -42.37 3.34
CA GLY A 15 -25.38 -41.01 3.39
C GLY A 15 -23.86 -41.00 3.45
N ASN A 16 -23.19 -40.57 2.37
CA ASN A 16 -21.79 -40.15 2.42
C ASN A 16 -21.67 -38.91 3.32
N ARG A 17 -21.60 -39.12 4.65
CA ARG A 17 -21.52 -38.04 5.65
C ARG A 17 -20.14 -37.39 5.58
N LYS A 18 -20.00 -36.33 4.79
CA LYS A 18 -18.82 -35.47 4.83
C LYS A 18 -18.96 -34.51 5.99
N SER A 19 -18.16 -34.72 7.04
CA SER A 19 -18.02 -33.75 8.12
C SER A 19 -17.28 -32.52 7.57
N LEU A 20 -17.99 -31.41 7.42
CA LEU A 20 -17.40 -30.10 7.10
C LEU A 20 -16.95 -29.46 8.42
N GLN A 21 -15.67 -29.65 8.74
CA GLN A 21 -15.01 -28.94 9.84
C GLN A 21 -14.30 -27.70 9.26
N HIS A 22 -14.53 -26.52 9.82
CA HIS A 22 -13.89 -25.29 9.38
C HIS A 22 -12.44 -25.25 9.90
N PHE A 23 -11.47 -25.02 9.02
CA PHE A 23 -10.04 -25.17 9.31
C PHE A 23 -9.41 -23.94 9.99
N ASP A 24 -10.11 -22.80 10.05
CA ASP A 24 -9.52 -21.50 10.44
C ASP A 24 -10.27 -20.76 11.58
N GLY A 25 -11.18 -21.44 12.28
CA GLY A 25 -11.70 -20.99 13.60
C GLY A 25 -12.33 -19.59 13.71
N GLY A 26 -13.08 -19.11 12.71
CA GLY A 26 -13.84 -17.85 12.82
C GLY A 26 -15.18 -18.00 13.56
N THR A 27 -15.69 -16.92 14.16
CA THR A 27 -17.05 -16.91 14.76
C THR A 27 -18.10 -17.09 13.67
N VAL A 28 -19.07 -17.99 13.87
CA VAL A 28 -20.19 -18.17 12.93
C VAL A 28 -21.16 -17.00 13.06
N LYS A 29 -21.39 -16.29 11.95
CA LYS A 29 -22.34 -15.16 11.88
C LYS A 29 -23.76 -15.63 11.56
N GLU A 30 -23.90 -16.59 10.65
CA GLU A 30 -25.19 -17.11 10.22
C GLU A 30 -25.06 -18.56 9.75
N ILE A 31 -26.02 -19.41 10.15
CA ILE A 31 -26.20 -20.76 9.58
C ILE A 31 -27.46 -20.72 8.74
N ARG A 32 -27.34 -21.02 7.44
CA ARG A 32 -28.41 -20.87 6.44
C ARG A 32 -29.16 -22.16 6.11
N VAL A 33 -28.87 -23.23 6.84
CA VAL A 33 -29.45 -24.56 6.62
C VAL A 33 -29.77 -25.23 7.95
N LYS A 34 -30.76 -26.12 7.93
CA LYS A 34 -31.18 -26.93 9.08
C LYS A 34 -30.90 -28.40 8.82
N ASP A 35 -30.87 -29.19 9.89
CA ASP A 35 -30.71 -30.63 9.79
C ASP A 35 -31.84 -31.24 8.94
N GLY A 36 -31.45 -31.94 7.87
CA GLY A 36 -32.38 -32.55 6.91
C GLY A 36 -32.63 -31.75 5.63
N ASP A 37 -32.08 -30.53 5.51
CA ASP A 37 -32.21 -29.75 4.29
C ASP A 37 -31.41 -30.37 3.12
N ILE A 38 -32.05 -30.46 1.95
CA ILE A 38 -31.40 -30.85 0.70
C ILE A 38 -30.63 -29.64 0.16
N VAL A 39 -29.30 -29.76 0.05
CA VAL A 39 -28.43 -28.67 -0.39
C VAL A 39 -27.81 -28.95 -1.76
N GLN A 40 -27.59 -27.89 -2.53
CA GLN A 40 -26.95 -27.97 -3.84
C GLN A 40 -25.46 -27.63 -3.77
N LYS A 41 -24.67 -28.13 -4.72
CA LYS A 41 -23.24 -27.81 -4.80
C LYS A 41 -23.04 -26.30 -5.01
N GLY A 42 -22.23 -25.68 -4.16
CA GLY A 42 -21.98 -24.24 -4.18
C GLY A 42 -22.96 -23.41 -3.34
N GLN A 43 -23.98 -24.03 -2.73
CA GLN A 43 -24.86 -23.35 -1.79
C GLN A 43 -24.08 -22.92 -0.54
N VAL A 44 -24.16 -21.63 -0.19
CA VAL A 44 -23.57 -21.11 1.04
C VAL A 44 -24.36 -21.63 2.23
N LEU A 45 -23.76 -22.54 2.98
CA LEU A 45 -24.39 -23.18 4.14
C LEU A 45 -24.20 -22.38 5.42
N LEU A 46 -23.07 -21.69 5.52
CA LEU A 46 -22.61 -20.98 6.71
C LEU A 46 -21.88 -19.71 6.31
N LEU A 47 -22.15 -18.63 7.02
CA LEU A 47 -21.44 -17.36 6.91
C LEU A 47 -20.61 -17.15 8.18
N LEU A 48 -19.31 -16.91 8.01
CA LEU A 48 -18.42 -16.54 9.11
C LEU A 48 -18.47 -15.02 9.34
N ASP A 49 -18.21 -14.60 10.56
CA ASP A 49 -17.97 -13.20 10.90
C ASP A 49 -16.61 -12.79 10.33
N ASP A 50 -16.65 -11.93 9.32
CA ASP A 50 -15.50 -11.43 8.59
C ASP A 50 -15.02 -10.07 9.10
N THR A 51 -15.60 -9.54 10.18
CA THR A 51 -15.28 -8.18 10.67
C THR A 51 -13.78 -8.00 10.93
N ARG A 52 -13.15 -8.98 11.60
CA ARG A 52 -11.71 -8.96 11.89
C ARG A 52 -10.87 -9.10 10.62
N LEU A 53 -11.19 -10.07 9.78
CA LEU A 53 -10.47 -10.33 8.52
C LEU A 53 -10.57 -9.14 7.57
N ARG A 54 -11.74 -8.49 7.48
CA ARG A 54 -11.93 -7.24 6.73
C ARG A 54 -11.09 -6.11 7.28
N SER A 55 -11.02 -5.97 8.61
CA SER A 55 -10.22 -4.91 9.26
C SER A 55 -8.72 -5.11 8.99
N GLU A 56 -8.23 -6.35 9.10
CA GLU A 56 -6.85 -6.71 8.78
C GLU A 56 -6.55 -6.50 7.29
N PHE A 57 -7.45 -6.93 6.39
CA PHE A 57 -7.34 -6.69 4.96
C PHE A 57 -7.24 -5.19 4.63
N ASN A 58 -8.14 -4.38 5.20
CA ASN A 58 -8.15 -2.93 4.99
C ASN A 58 -6.84 -2.29 5.45
N LEU A 59 -6.32 -2.70 6.62
CA LEU A 59 -5.05 -2.22 7.14
C LEU A 59 -3.89 -2.55 6.19
N TYR A 60 -3.82 -3.79 5.70
CA TYR A 60 -2.77 -4.18 4.77
C TYR A 60 -2.91 -3.52 3.40
N ALA A 61 -4.13 -3.33 2.90
CA ALA A 61 -4.39 -2.61 1.66
C ALA A 61 -3.93 -1.15 1.74
N GLN A 62 -4.20 -0.48 2.86
CA GLN A 62 -3.71 0.89 3.12
C GLN A 62 -2.19 0.96 3.18
N GLN A 63 -1.53 0.04 3.90
CA GLN A 63 -0.07 -0.03 3.96
C GLN A 63 0.54 -0.27 2.57
N TYR A 64 0.00 -1.22 1.83
CA TYR A 64 0.45 -1.52 0.48
C TYR A 64 0.39 -0.29 -0.43
N ALA A 65 -0.73 0.43 -0.41
CA ALA A 65 -0.90 1.64 -1.20
C ALA A 65 0.10 2.74 -0.82
N LEU A 66 0.30 2.97 0.48
CA LEU A 66 1.28 3.95 0.96
C LEU A 66 2.69 3.59 0.47
N LEU A 67 3.11 2.33 0.61
CA LEU A 67 4.43 1.88 0.16
C LEU A 67 4.60 2.07 -1.36
N ARG A 68 3.55 1.82 -2.14
CA ARG A 68 3.58 2.01 -3.60
C ARG A 68 3.60 3.48 -4.02
N ALA A 69 2.91 4.35 -3.28
CA ALA A 69 3.00 5.79 -3.47
C ALA A 69 4.41 6.31 -3.14
N THR A 70 5.00 5.83 -2.05
CA THR A 70 6.38 6.14 -1.65
C THR A 70 7.40 5.65 -2.68
N ASP A 71 7.25 4.43 -3.21
CA ASP A 71 8.13 3.91 -4.28
C ASP A 71 8.05 4.81 -5.53
N ALA A 72 6.85 5.22 -5.93
CA ALA A 72 6.66 6.14 -7.06
C ALA A 72 7.36 7.49 -6.83
N ARG A 73 7.25 8.07 -5.62
CA ARG A 73 7.96 9.31 -5.26
C ARG A 73 9.47 9.13 -5.31
N ILE A 74 10.01 8.06 -4.72
CA ILE A 74 11.45 7.79 -4.71
C ILE A 74 11.99 7.65 -6.14
N ARG A 75 11.25 6.96 -7.03
CA ARG A 75 11.61 6.89 -8.46
C ARG A 75 11.63 8.27 -9.11
N ALA A 76 10.63 9.10 -8.83
CA ALA A 76 10.59 10.47 -9.35
C ALA A 76 11.80 11.30 -8.86
N GLU A 77 12.22 11.13 -7.60
CA GLU A 77 13.43 11.77 -7.07
C GLU A 77 14.70 11.30 -7.74
N LEU A 78 14.86 9.99 -7.90
CA LEU A 78 16.02 9.39 -8.56
C LEU A 78 16.16 9.86 -10.01
N ASP A 79 15.06 9.92 -10.74
CA ASP A 79 15.02 10.34 -12.14
C ASP A 79 15.01 11.87 -12.31
N GLY A 80 14.91 12.64 -11.21
CA GLY A 80 14.75 14.08 -11.24
C GLY A 80 13.41 14.54 -11.85
N SER A 81 12.43 13.65 -11.97
CA SER A 81 11.12 13.89 -12.59
C SER A 81 10.30 14.94 -11.85
N GLN A 82 9.53 15.75 -12.59
CA GLN A 82 8.72 16.81 -12.00
C GLN A 82 7.45 16.35 -11.31
N GLU A 83 6.93 15.20 -11.72
CA GLU A 83 5.66 14.68 -11.26
C GLU A 83 5.85 13.26 -10.75
N VAL A 84 5.07 12.87 -9.75
CA VAL A 84 5.03 11.50 -9.24
C VAL A 84 4.05 10.68 -10.09
N ALA A 85 4.57 9.72 -10.85
CA ALA A 85 3.76 8.80 -11.64
C ALA A 85 3.24 7.65 -10.77
N PHE A 86 2.06 7.84 -10.18
CA PHE A 86 1.46 6.81 -9.33
C PHE A 86 0.92 5.62 -10.15
N PRO A 87 1.16 4.39 -9.69
CA PRO A 87 0.69 3.20 -10.39
C PRO A 87 -0.84 3.04 -10.26
N LYS A 88 -1.49 2.37 -11.22
CA LYS A 88 -2.97 2.26 -11.28
C LYS A 88 -3.55 1.19 -10.35
N ASP A 89 -2.71 0.29 -9.86
CA ASP A 89 -3.09 -0.84 -9.00
C ASP A 89 -3.44 -0.44 -7.56
N ILE A 90 -3.18 0.81 -7.18
CA ILE A 90 -3.54 1.35 -5.86
C ILE A 90 -4.89 2.07 -5.85
N ALA A 91 -5.52 2.30 -7.02
CA ALA A 91 -6.85 2.92 -7.11
C ALA A 91 -7.98 1.92 -6.81
N GLY A 92 -8.24 1.69 -5.52
CA GLY A 92 -9.29 0.77 -5.03
C GLY A 92 -10.30 1.43 -4.07
N GLU A 93 -11.03 0.61 -3.29
CA GLU A 93 -12.08 1.03 -2.33
C GLU A 93 -11.62 2.06 -1.28
N HIS A 94 -10.31 2.26 -1.10
CA HIS A 94 -9.73 3.21 -0.13
C HIS A 94 -9.26 4.53 -0.77
N GLN A 95 -9.86 4.92 -1.89
CA GLN A 95 -9.44 6.07 -2.70
C GLN A 95 -9.28 7.37 -1.91
N ALA A 96 -10.14 7.66 -0.92
CA ALA A 96 -10.05 8.89 -0.13
C ALA A 96 -8.77 8.94 0.74
N TYR A 97 -8.46 7.87 1.49
CA TYR A 97 -7.21 7.78 2.25
C TYR A 97 -5.98 7.83 1.33
N LEU A 98 -6.10 7.18 0.17
CA LEU A 98 -5.05 7.18 -0.85
C LEU A 98 -4.77 8.60 -1.38
N GLN A 99 -5.82 9.38 -1.63
CA GLN A 99 -5.70 10.74 -2.16
C GLN A 99 -4.87 11.62 -1.22
N ASP A 100 -5.16 11.57 0.08
CA ASP A 100 -4.39 12.31 1.09
C ASP A 100 -2.93 11.83 1.13
N ALA A 101 -2.70 10.52 1.11
CA ALA A 101 -1.36 9.95 1.11
C ALA A 101 -0.56 10.34 -0.15
N MET A 102 -1.18 10.31 -1.33
CA MET A 102 -0.57 10.72 -2.59
C MET A 102 -0.26 12.21 -2.61
N ALA A 103 -1.18 13.05 -2.12
CA ALA A 103 -0.96 14.49 -1.98
C ALA A 103 0.24 14.78 -1.08
N ASN A 104 0.37 14.06 0.04
CA ASN A 104 1.53 14.17 0.92
C ASN A 104 2.83 13.78 0.21
N GLN A 105 2.83 12.70 -0.59
CA GLN A 105 4.03 12.31 -1.36
C GLN A 105 4.45 13.38 -2.38
N VAL A 106 3.49 14.07 -3.00
CA VAL A 106 3.78 15.18 -3.92
C VAL A 106 4.37 16.37 -3.16
N ALA A 107 3.76 16.75 -2.02
CA ALA A 107 4.26 17.84 -1.18
C ALA A 107 5.69 17.55 -0.65
N ASP A 108 5.98 16.30 -0.28
CA ASP A 108 7.31 15.88 0.15
C ASP A 108 8.36 16.05 -0.96
N LEU A 109 8.02 15.67 -2.20
CA LEU A 109 8.90 15.85 -3.36
C LEU A 109 9.18 17.33 -3.62
N GLU A 110 8.15 18.17 -3.59
CA GLU A 110 8.28 19.62 -3.80
C GLU A 110 9.15 20.27 -2.71
N SER A 111 8.93 19.89 -1.44
CA SER A 111 9.70 20.36 -0.29
C SER A 111 11.18 20.02 -0.41
N GLN A 112 11.51 18.78 -0.75
CA GLN A 112 12.90 18.35 -0.94
C GLN A 112 13.58 19.11 -2.07
N ARG A 113 12.87 19.33 -3.18
CA ARG A 113 13.39 20.10 -4.31
C ARG A 113 13.65 21.56 -3.95
N ALA A 114 12.71 22.19 -3.25
CA ALA A 114 12.90 23.57 -2.77
C ALA A 114 14.12 23.67 -1.84
N SER A 115 14.29 22.71 -0.94
CA SER A 115 15.45 22.63 -0.04
C SER A 115 16.77 22.49 -0.82
N MET A 116 16.83 21.57 -1.78
CA MET A 116 18.01 21.38 -2.64
C MET A 116 18.33 22.63 -3.48
N ALA A 117 17.31 23.27 -4.06
CA ALA A 117 17.48 24.51 -4.82
C ALA A 117 18.02 25.64 -3.94
N GLY A 118 17.50 25.78 -2.71
CA GLY A 118 18.00 26.74 -1.73
C GLY A 118 19.44 26.47 -1.33
N ALA A 119 19.80 25.22 -1.04
CA ALA A 119 21.18 24.83 -0.72
C ALA A 119 22.14 25.14 -1.87
N ARG A 120 21.73 24.85 -3.12
CA ARG A 120 22.50 25.20 -4.32
C ARG A 120 22.72 26.71 -4.44
N GLN A 121 21.67 27.51 -4.25
CA GLN A 121 21.76 28.96 -4.32
C GLN A 121 22.73 29.55 -3.28
N ILE A 122 22.75 28.99 -2.06
CA ILE A 122 23.69 29.40 -1.01
C ILE A 122 25.13 29.08 -1.43
N LEU A 123 25.38 27.90 -1.98
CA LEU A 123 26.71 27.51 -2.46
C LEU A 123 27.17 28.40 -3.62
N GLU A 124 26.29 28.71 -4.57
CA GLU A 124 26.58 29.60 -5.69
C GLU A 124 26.95 31.01 -5.22
N LYS A 125 26.23 31.56 -4.24
CA LYS A 125 26.59 32.84 -3.61
C LYS A 125 27.95 32.80 -2.95
N ARG A 126 28.26 31.72 -2.23
CA ARG A 126 29.55 31.56 -1.54
C ARG A 126 30.72 31.42 -2.51
N ILE A 127 30.50 30.79 -3.66
CA ILE A 127 31.50 30.75 -4.74
C ILE A 127 31.77 32.18 -5.23
N ALA A 128 30.72 32.95 -5.55
CA ALA A 128 30.88 34.33 -6.01
C ALA A 128 31.61 35.23 -4.98
N GLU A 129 31.27 35.12 -3.69
CA GLU A 129 31.96 35.84 -2.60
C GLU A 129 33.44 35.46 -2.47
N LEU A 130 33.79 34.19 -2.73
CA LEU A 130 35.18 33.74 -2.70
C LEU A 130 35.96 34.23 -3.92
N ASP A 131 35.33 34.27 -5.10
CA ASP A 131 35.94 34.80 -6.32
C ASP A 131 36.28 36.29 -6.16
N GLU A 132 35.37 37.09 -5.59
CA GLU A 132 35.63 38.51 -5.28
C GLU A 132 36.80 38.67 -4.30
N GLN A 133 36.89 37.81 -3.28
CA GLN A 133 38.02 37.82 -2.34
C GLN A 133 39.35 37.45 -3.00
N ILE A 134 39.33 36.51 -3.94
CA ILE A 134 40.53 36.14 -4.71
C ILE A 134 40.98 37.33 -5.54
N GLU A 135 40.07 37.98 -6.25
CA GLU A 135 40.37 39.16 -7.07
C GLU A 135 40.95 40.30 -6.22
N GLY A 136 40.31 40.64 -5.09
CA GLY A 136 40.79 41.68 -4.19
C GLY A 136 42.16 41.38 -3.58
N LYS A 137 42.46 40.11 -3.29
CA LYS A 137 43.80 39.69 -2.82
C LYS A 137 44.84 39.77 -3.93
N GLN A 138 44.48 39.39 -5.15
CA GLN A 138 45.39 39.46 -6.30
C GLN A 138 45.77 40.91 -6.61
N ALA A 139 44.79 41.83 -6.61
CA ALA A 139 45.03 43.26 -6.78
C ALA A 139 45.99 43.83 -5.70
N ARG A 140 45.87 43.36 -4.45
CA ARG A 140 46.83 43.71 -3.37
C ARG A 140 48.24 43.22 -3.64
N VAL A 141 48.39 41.97 -4.10
CA VAL A 141 49.70 41.40 -4.45
C VAL A 141 50.35 42.22 -5.56
N ASP A 142 49.59 42.58 -6.59
CA ASP A 142 50.12 43.33 -7.73
C ASP A 142 50.50 44.76 -7.34
N SER A 143 49.72 45.41 -6.46
CA SER A 143 50.09 46.71 -5.87
C SER A 143 51.40 46.65 -5.08
N TYR A 144 51.60 45.63 -4.24
CA TYR A 144 52.86 45.47 -3.50
C TYR A 144 54.06 45.21 -4.42
N ARG A 145 53.88 44.45 -5.51
CA ARG A 145 54.96 44.25 -6.50
C ARG A 145 55.34 45.56 -7.19
N ALA A 146 54.36 46.38 -7.54
CA ALA A 146 54.59 47.68 -8.17
C ALA A 146 55.35 48.67 -7.28
N GLN A 147 55.22 48.57 -5.94
CA GLN A 147 55.94 49.42 -4.98
C GLN A 147 57.40 48.99 -4.75
N LEU A 148 57.78 47.77 -5.14
CA LEU A 148 59.11 47.21 -4.95
C LEU A 148 60.02 47.35 -6.19
N GLN A 149 59.51 47.91 -7.28
CA GLN A 149 60.26 48.26 -8.50
C GLN A 149 60.55 49.76 -8.53
#